data_AF-A0A2A2EDY5-F1
#
_entry.id   AF-A0A2A2EDY5-F1
#
_cell.length_a   1.000
_cell.length_b   1.000
_cell.length_c   1.000
_cell.angle_alpha   90.00
_cell.angle_beta   90.00
_cell.angle_gamma   90.00
#
_symmetry.space_group_name_H-M   'P 1'
#
loop_
_entity.id
_entity.type
_entity.pdbx_description
1 polymer ?
#
loop_
_entity_poly.entity_id
_entity_poly.type
_entity_poly.pdbx_seq_one_letter_code
_entity_poly.pdbx_strand_id
1 'polypeptide(L)'
;MIKPVRNLARPQGPAAAPRLMDIQDTERKGDAGAPGEPEASVLMGVKVPVSLKAELKVAAVRSGRTMASIVVDAIRRELASMGE
;
A
#
# COMPACT_ATOMS: atom_id res chain seq x y z
N MET A 1 -35.67 48.06 -18.88
CA MET A 1 -34.67 49.00 -18.32
C MET A 1 -35.04 49.30 -16.87
N ILE A 2 -34.36 48.66 -15.90
CA ILE A 2 -34.28 49.05 -14.47
C ILE A 2 -32.85 48.67 -14.02
N LYS A 3 -32.13 49.61 -13.39
CA LYS A 3 -30.72 49.53 -12.95
C LYS A 3 -30.59 48.90 -11.53
N PRO A 4 -29.38 48.50 -11.08
CA PRO A 4 -29.18 47.51 -10.01
C PRO A 4 -29.15 48.14 -8.62
N VAL A 5 -29.44 47.34 -7.58
CA VAL A 5 -29.11 47.67 -6.19
C VAL A 5 -27.90 46.87 -5.73
N ARG A 6 -26.79 47.58 -5.67
CA ARG A 6 -25.57 47.23 -4.95
C ARG A 6 -25.67 47.94 -3.60
N ASN A 7 -25.69 47.22 -2.49
CA ASN A 7 -24.92 47.59 -1.29
C ASN A 7 -25.08 46.62 -0.11
N LEU A 8 -23.92 46.34 0.50
CA LEU A 8 -23.63 46.12 1.93
C LEU A 8 -24.43 45.00 2.63
N ALA A 9 -23.84 44.00 3.27
CA ALA A 9 -22.63 44.02 4.07
C ALA A 9 -22.10 42.58 4.30
N ARG A 10 -20.78 42.46 4.38
CA ARG A 10 -20.08 41.31 4.94
C ARG A 10 -20.12 41.42 6.49
N PRO A 11 -20.48 40.34 7.19
CA PRO A 11 -19.79 39.95 8.43
C PRO A 11 -19.29 38.50 8.27
N GLN A 12 -17.98 38.28 8.14
CA GLN A 12 -17.13 37.73 9.22
C GLN A 12 -17.88 36.76 10.16
N GLY A 13 -17.96 35.50 9.74
CA GLY A 13 -18.25 34.36 10.61
C GLY A 13 -16.94 33.66 11.02
N PRO A 14 -16.82 33.19 12.26
CA PRO A 14 -15.54 32.86 12.88
C PRO A 14 -14.92 31.56 12.33
N ALA A 15 -13.59 31.58 12.23
CA ALA A 15 -12.77 30.38 12.12
C ALA A 15 -13.03 29.48 13.33
N ALA A 16 -13.52 28.26 13.08
CA ALA A 16 -13.59 27.21 14.08
C ALA A 16 -13.39 25.85 13.40
N ALA A 17 -12.13 25.44 13.29
CA ALA A 17 -11.79 24.04 13.56
C ALA A 17 -12.28 23.72 15.00
N PRO A 18 -12.77 22.51 15.33
CA PRO A 18 -12.01 21.27 15.13
C PRO A 18 -12.89 20.04 14.81
N ARG A 19 -12.25 18.94 14.41
CA ARG A 19 -12.44 17.59 15.00
C ARG A 19 -11.48 16.63 14.30
N LEU A 20 -10.30 16.53 14.91
CA LEU A 20 -9.45 15.36 14.83
C LEU A 20 -10.34 14.18 15.22
N MET A 21 -10.74 13.34 14.26
CA MET A 21 -11.38 12.08 14.59
C MET A 21 -10.33 11.20 15.24
N ASP A 22 -10.61 10.76 16.47
CA ASP A 22 -9.91 9.71 17.19
C ASP A 22 -9.48 8.59 16.22
N ILE A 23 -8.16 8.43 16.09
CA ILE A 23 -7.59 7.21 15.54
C ILE A 23 -7.88 6.15 16.59
N GLN A 24 -8.98 5.43 16.42
CA GLN A 24 -9.25 4.24 17.21
C GLN A 24 -8.14 3.24 16.90
N ASP A 25 -7.26 3.09 17.89
CA ASP A 25 -6.29 2.01 18.00
C ASP A 25 -7.10 0.71 18.04
N THR A 26 -7.31 0.12 16.86
CA THR A 26 -7.87 -1.22 16.78
C THR A 26 -6.71 -2.17 17.00
N GLU A 27 -6.43 -2.41 18.29
CA GLU A 27 -5.66 -3.56 18.73
C GLU A 27 -6.30 -4.81 18.11
N ARG A 28 -5.72 -5.25 17.00
CA ARG A 28 -6.12 -6.47 16.31
C ARG A 28 -5.68 -7.64 17.17
N LYS A 29 -6.58 -7.98 18.08
CA LYS A 29 -6.64 -9.22 18.86
C LYS A 29 -6.09 -10.37 18.02
N GLY A 30 -4.98 -10.95 18.50
CA GLY A 30 -4.33 -12.08 17.86
C GLY A 30 -5.31 -13.23 17.68
N ASP A 31 -5.60 -13.54 16.43
CA ASP A 31 -6.21 -14.80 16.05
C ASP A 31 -5.05 -15.81 16.00
N ALA A 32 -4.95 -16.62 17.05
CA ALA A 32 -4.03 -17.74 17.09
C ALA A 32 -4.55 -18.77 16.07
N GLY A 33 -3.85 -18.83 14.94
CA GLY A 33 -4.26 -19.58 13.76
C GLY A 33 -4.55 -21.04 14.03
N ALA A 34 -5.61 -21.53 13.38
CA ALA A 34 -6.00 -22.92 13.37
C ALA A 34 -4.95 -23.77 12.63
N PRO A 35 -4.74 -25.05 13.01
CA PRO A 35 -3.80 -25.92 12.30
C PRO A 35 -4.35 -26.23 10.91
N GLY A 36 -3.80 -25.59 9.89
CA GLY A 36 -4.22 -25.75 8.49
C GLY A 36 -4.36 -24.46 7.70
N GLU A 37 -4.11 -23.30 8.29
CA GLU A 37 -4.12 -22.05 7.54
C GLU A 37 -2.89 -21.95 6.60
N PRO A 38 -3.08 -21.56 5.33
CA PRO A 38 -1.96 -21.28 4.43
C PRO A 38 -1.06 -20.25 5.10
N GLU A 39 0.27 -20.46 5.08
CA GLU A 39 1.26 -19.54 5.65
C GLU A 39 0.83 -18.09 5.42
N ALA A 40 0.67 -17.34 6.51
CA ALA A 40 0.22 -15.96 6.46
C ALA A 40 1.13 -15.17 5.51
N SER A 41 0.58 -14.74 4.36
CA SER A 41 1.34 -13.98 3.38
C SER A 41 1.41 -12.52 3.80
N VAL A 42 2.62 -11.97 3.88
CA VAL A 42 2.86 -10.56 4.22
C VAL A 42 3.25 -9.78 2.97
N LEU A 43 2.74 -8.55 2.85
CA LEU A 43 3.17 -7.64 1.79
C LEU A 43 4.57 -7.10 2.07
N MET A 44 5.48 -7.26 1.12
CA MET A 44 6.84 -6.73 1.19
C MET A 44 7.10 -5.80 0.01
N GLY A 45 7.40 -4.53 0.32
CA GLY A 45 7.84 -3.55 -0.67
C GLY A 45 9.37 -3.52 -0.75
N VAL A 46 9.93 -3.75 -1.94
CA VAL A 46 11.38 -3.70 -2.19
C VAL A 46 11.69 -2.69 -3.27
N LYS A 47 12.71 -1.85 -3.04
CA LYS A 47 13.27 -0.97 -4.07
C LYS A 47 14.29 -1.77 -4.89
N VAL A 48 14.08 -1.85 -6.20
CA VAL A 48 14.98 -2.53 -7.13
C VAL A 48 15.40 -1.58 -8.27
N PRO A 49 16.57 -1.79 -8.88
CA PRO A 49 16.96 -1.06 -10.09
C PRO A 49 15.92 -1.18 -11.20
N VAL A 50 15.75 -0.12 -11.99
CA VAL A 50 14.78 -0.09 -13.11
C VAL A 50 15.11 -1.15 -14.16
N SER A 51 16.40 -1.37 -14.43
CA SER A 51 16.88 -2.43 -15.34
C SER A 51 16.42 -3.81 -14.87
N LEU A 52 16.64 -4.12 -13.58
CA LEU A 52 16.23 -5.40 -13.00
C LEU A 52 14.71 -5.60 -13.07
N LYS A 53 13.92 -4.55 -12.83
CA LYS A 53 12.46 -4.61 -13.00
C LYS A 53 12.07 -4.95 -14.45
N ALA A 54 12.78 -4.40 -15.44
CA ALA A 54 12.53 -4.70 -16.85
C ALA A 54 12.86 -6.16 -17.18
N GLU A 55 13.99 -6.67 -16.72
CA GLU A 55 14.40 -8.07 -16.88
C GLU A 55 13.39 -9.03 -16.23
N LEU A 56 12.96 -8.74 -15.00
CA LEU A 56 11.93 -9.50 -14.29
C LEU A 56 10.60 -9.54 -15.07
N LYS A 57 10.21 -8.41 -15.67
CA LYS A 57 8.99 -8.35 -16.49
C LYS A 57 9.09 -9.25 -17.72
N VAL A 58 10.23 -9.24 -18.42
CA VAL A 58 10.46 -10.12 -19.57
C VAL A 58 10.43 -11.59 -19.15
N ALA A 59 11.11 -11.94 -18.05
CA ALA A 59 11.13 -13.30 -17.52
C ALA A 59 9.74 -13.78 -17.10
N ALA A 60 8.94 -12.91 -16.47
CA ALA A 60 7.56 -13.18 -16.08
C ALA A 60 6.69 -13.53 -17.29
N VAL A 61 6.72 -12.70 -18.35
CA VAL A 61 5.95 -12.96 -19.58
C VAL A 61 6.40 -14.28 -20.24
N ARG A 62 7.71 -14.50 -20.39
CA ARG A 62 8.24 -15.71 -21.04
C ARG A 62 7.87 -17.00 -20.30
N SER A 63 7.78 -16.95 -18.97
CA SER A 63 7.49 -18.12 -18.14
C SER A 63 6.00 -18.28 -17.79
N GLY A 64 5.14 -17.33 -18.15
CA GLY A 64 3.73 -17.33 -17.73
C GLY A 64 3.56 -17.12 -16.22
N ARG A 65 4.53 -16.49 -15.56
CA ARG A 65 4.58 -16.31 -14.10
C ARG A 65 4.41 -14.84 -13.72
N THR A 66 4.14 -14.57 -12.44
CA THR A 66 4.21 -13.21 -11.90
C THR A 66 5.64 -12.86 -11.51
N MET A 67 6.02 -11.58 -11.60
CA MET A 67 7.32 -11.10 -11.11
C MET A 67 7.54 -11.46 -9.63
N ALA A 68 6.49 -11.34 -8.80
CA ALA A 68 6.54 -11.69 -7.38
C ALA A 68 6.94 -13.15 -7.17
N SER A 69 6.36 -14.09 -7.95
CA SER A 69 6.72 -15.50 -7.84
C SER A 69 8.17 -15.79 -8.21
N ILE A 70 8.72 -15.07 -9.21
CA ILE A 70 10.13 -15.20 -9.60
C ILE A 70 11.04 -14.68 -8.49
N VAL A 71 10.69 -13.54 -7.88
CA VAL A 71 11.46 -12.97 -6.76
C VAL A 71 11.43 -13.90 -5.54
N VAL A 72 10.26 -14.44 -5.19
CA VAL A 72 10.13 -15.38 -4.07
C VAL A 72 10.96 -16.64 -4.31
N ASP A 73 10.93 -17.21 -5.52
CA ASP A 73 11.76 -18.37 -5.86
C ASP A 73 13.25 -18.07 -5.77
N ALA A 74 13.69 -16.90 -6.24
CA ALA A 74 15.09 -16.49 -6.15
C ALA A 74 15.53 -16.35 -4.69
N ILE A 75 14.71 -15.73 -3.84
CA ILE A 75 14.96 -15.61 -2.40
C ILE A 75 15.07 -17.00 -1.75
N ARG A 76 14.16 -17.93 -2.06
CA ARG A 76 14.20 -19.29 -1.52
C ARG A 76 15.47 -20.03 -1.91
N ARG A 77 15.92 -19.89 -3.17
CA ARG A 77 17.16 -20.51 -3.65
C ARG A 77 18.39 -19.94 -2.94
N GLU A 78 18.46 -18.63 -2.80
CA GLU A 78 19.56 -17.96 -2.11
C GLU A 78 19.64 -18.39 -0.64
N LEU A 79 18.51 -18.42 0.06
CA LEU A 79 18.45 -18.88 1.44
C LEU A 79 18.84 -20.35 1.59
N ALA A 80 18.45 -21.20 0.64
CA ALA A 80 18.85 -22.61 0.65
C ALA A 80 20.36 -22.77 0.46
N SER A 81 20.99 -21.99 -0.42
CA SER A 81 22.44 -22.04 -0.63
C SER A 81 23.27 -21.50 0.54
N MET A 82 22.66 -20.72 1.45
CA MET A 82 23.34 -20.24 2.67
C MET A 82 23.33 -21.26 3.81
N GLY A 83 22.50 -22.30 3.71
CA GLY A 83 22.38 -23.36 4.71
C GLY A 83 23.27 -24.58 4.46
N GLU A 84 24.02 -24.60 3.35
CA GLU A 84 25.04 -25.59 3.01
C GLU A 84 26.45 -25.09 3.38
#